data_AF-A0AAU9Y0A5-F1
#
_entry.id   AF-A0AAU9Y0A5-F1
#
_cell.length_a   1.000
_cell.length_b   1.000
_cell.length_c   1.000
_cell.angle_alpha   90.00
_cell.angle_beta   90.00
_cell.angle_gamma   90.00
#
_symmetry.space_group_name_H-M   'P 1'
#
loop_
_entity.id
_entity.type
_entity.pdbx_description
1 polymer ?
#
loop_
_entity_poly.entity_id
_entity_poly.type
_entity_poly.pdbx_seq_one_letter_code
_entity_poly.pdbx_strand_id
1 'polypeptide(L)' 'LDNNQLKGLPSEIFSKNTWLSVLLLNNNQLKNLPSSIFSNNNRLAWL' A
#
# COMPACT_ATOMS: atom_id res chain seq x y z
N LEU A 1 1.63 -3.16 7.50
CA LEU A 1 1.27 -4.51 7.00
C LEU A 1 2.54 -5.36 6.81
N ASP A 2 3.60 -5.02 7.55
CA ASP A 2 4.89 -5.70 7.47
C ASP A 2 4.78 -7.14 7.99
N ASN A 3 5.66 -8.03 7.52
CA ASN A 3 5.75 -9.43 7.94
C ASN A 3 4.43 -10.21 7.82
N ASN A 4 3.90 -10.24 6.61
CA ASN A 4 2.68 -10.98 6.30
C ASN A 4 2.88 -11.87 5.06
N GLN A 5 1.83 -12.59 4.64
CA GLN A 5 1.87 -13.48 3.47
C GLN A 5 1.03 -12.92 2.31
N LEU A 6 0.92 -11.60 2.21
CA LEU A 6 0.08 -10.95 1.20
C LEU A 6 0.69 -11.18 -0.19
N LYS A 7 -0.11 -11.73 -1.11
CA LYS A 7 0.29 -11.99 -2.51
C LYS A 7 -0.15 -10.89 -3.48
N GLY A 8 -1.14 -10.10 -3.06
CA GLY A 8 -1.63 -8.94 -3.78
C GLY A 8 -2.43 -8.04 -2.84
N LEU A 9 -2.75 -6.85 -3.33
CA LEU A 9 -3.59 -5.89 -2.63
C LEU A 9 -4.69 -5.39 -3.59
N PRO A 10 -5.93 -5.20 -3.10
CA PRO A 10 -6.96 -4.52 -3.88
C PRO A 10 -6.54 -3.10 -4.24
N SER A 11 -6.92 -2.62 -5.44
CA SER A 11 -6.52 -1.31 -5.96
C SER A 11 -7.03 -0.12 -5.15
N GLU A 12 -8.08 -0.28 -4.35
CA GLU A 12 -8.70 0.82 -3.61
C GLU A 12 -8.53 0.73 -2.08
N ILE A 13 -7.71 -0.20 -1.60
CA ILE A 13 -7.63 -0.52 -0.16
C ILE A 13 -7.18 0.68 0.70
N PHE A 14 -6.40 1.61 0.14
CA PHE A 14 -5.94 2.83 0.83
C PHE A 14 -6.63 4.11 0.36
N SER A 15 -7.65 3.99 -0.52
CA SER A 15 -8.30 5.12 -1.17
C SER A 15 -8.94 6.12 -0.19
N LYS A 16 -9.38 5.63 0.98
CA LYS A 16 -9.99 6.44 2.05
C LYS A 16 -8.98 7.00 3.05
N ASN A 17 -7.75 6.49 3.07
CA ASN A 17 -6.70 6.93 3.99
C ASN A 17 -5.90 8.10 3.40
N THR A 18 -6.56 9.22 3.12
CA THR A 18 -5.92 10.40 2.48
C THR A 18 -4.79 11.02 3.30
N TRP A 19 -4.71 10.69 4.59
CA TRP A 19 -3.65 11.12 5.51
C TRP A 19 -2.52 10.09 5.70
N LEU A 20 -2.52 8.99 4.94
CA LEU A 20 -1.46 7.98 5.00
C LEU A 20 -0.11 8.61 4.63
N SER A 21 0.85 8.55 5.55
CA SER A 21 2.20 9.10 5.38
C SER A 21 3.30 8.04 5.35
N VAL A 22 3.07 6.92 6.03
CA VAL A 22 3.98 5.77 6.09
C VAL A 22 3.17 4.49 5.92
N LEU A 23 3.63 3.61 5.03
CA LEU A 23 3.03 2.30 4.82
C LEU A 23 4.12 1.24 4.69
N LEU A 24 4.33 0.42 5.71
CA LEU A 24 5.30 -0.68 5.62
C LEU A 24 4.65 -1.95 5.07
N LEU A 25 5.18 -2.44 3.94
CA LEU A 25 4.77 -3.67 3.26
C LEU A 25 5.90 -4.71 3.15
N ASN A 26 7.03 -4.50 3.82
CA ASN A 26 8.16 -5.43 3.75
C ASN A 26 7.77 -6.83 4.23
N ASN A 27 8.58 -7.80 3.84
CA ASN A 27 8.41 -9.19 4.24
C ASN A 27 7.00 -9.72 3.91
N ASN A 28 6.54 -9.41 2.71
CA ASN A 28 5.33 -9.96 2.09
C ASN A 28 5.69 -10.72 0.79
N GLN A 29 4.69 -11.29 0.13
CA GLN A 29 4.84 -12.04 -1.13
C GLN A 29 4.27 -11.25 -2.32
N LEU A 30 4.26 -9.92 -2.23
CA LEU A 30 3.71 -9.02 -3.23
C LEU A 30 4.62 -9.00 -4.45
N LYS A 31 4.11 -9.45 -5.61
CA LYS A 31 4.85 -9.40 -6.87
C LYS A 31 4.68 -8.08 -7.61
N ASN A 32 3.47 -7.52 -7.54
CA ASN A 32 3.11 -6.27 -8.18
C ASN A 32 2.12 -5.53 -7.28
N LEU A 33 2.16 -4.20 -7.35
CA LEU A 33 1.14 -3.33 -6.78
C LEU A 33 0.30 -2.75 -7.93
N PRO A 34 -1.02 -2.62 -7.80
CA PRO A 34 -1.84 -1.89 -8.76
C PRO A 34 -1.31 -0.45 -8.91
N SER A 35 -1.18 0.05 -10.14
CA SER A 35 -0.64 1.40 -10.40
C SER A 35 -1.44 2.51 -9.71
N SER A 36 -2.73 2.29 -9.47
CA SER A 36 -3.63 3.25 -8.82
C SER A 36 -3.74 3.10 -7.30
N ILE A 37 -3.01 2.17 -6.66
CA ILE A 37 -3.22 1.84 -5.24
C ILE A 37 -2.96 3.02 -4.28
N PHE A 38 -2.16 4.00 -4.70
CA PHE A 38 -1.81 5.19 -3.91
C PHE A 38 -2.35 6.51 -4.47
N SER A 39 -3.33 6.46 -5.39
CA SER A 39 -3.82 7.65 -6.12
C SER A 39 -4.33 8.77 -5.21
N ASN A 40 -4.80 8.43 -4.00
CA ASN A 40 -5.35 9.39 -3.03
C ASN A 40 -4.43 9.64 -1.82
N ASN A 41 -3.24 9.02 -1.78
CA ASN A 41 -2.32 9.10 -0.65
C ASN A 41 -1.20 10.12 -0.91
N ASN A 42 -1.57 11.37 -1.17
CA ASN A 42 -0.63 12.45 -1.53
C ASN A 42 0.40 12.79 -0.44
N ARG A 43 0.20 12.28 0.78
CA ARG A 43 1.10 12.47 1.92
C ARG A 43 2.06 11.30 2.14
N LEU A 44 1.93 10.22 1.35
CA LEU A 44 2.76 9.03 1.48
C LEU A 44 4.20 9.38 1.11
N ALA A 45 5.08 9.36 2.10
CA ALA A 45 6.48 9.68 1.94
C ALA A 45 7.36 8.42 2.05
N TRP A 46 6.88 7.39 2.75
CA TRP A 46 7.61 6.14 2.97
C TRP A 46 6.73 4.91 2.71
N LEU A 47 7.25 3.98 1.91
CA LEU A 47 6.65 2.71 1.53
C LEU A 47 7.63 1.56 1.85
#